data_AF-A0A524PLL8-F1
#
_entry.id   AF-A0A524PLL8-F1
#
_cell.length_a   1.000
_cell.length_b   1.000
_cell.length_c   1.000
_cell.angle_alpha   90.00
_cell.angle_beta   90.00
_cell.angle_gamma   90.00
#
_symmetry.space_group_name_H-M   'P 1'
#
loop_
_entity.id
_entity.type
_entity.pdbx_description
1 polymer ?
#
loop_
_entity_poly.entity_id
_entity_poly.type
_entity_poly.pdbx_seq_one_letter_code
_entity_poly.pdbx_strand_id
1 'polypeptide(L)'
;MAEQRRSALYWAPRVIGMISAVLLGIVALDVFAAGYPFGELLVALLMHLIPSLLILVVLIIAWRWERLGGGLFILLGVLYTVLFWDPGRWVAFLIVSGPLFLAGILFLLNVWVVQTPGNHGQNPGVN
;
A
#
# COMPACT_ATOMS: atom_id res chain seq x y z
N MET A 1 19.90 -11.67 -14.77
CA MET A 1 18.81 -10.71 -15.05
C MET A 1 17.44 -11.16 -14.52
N ALA A 2 16.94 -12.35 -14.88
CA ALA A 2 15.61 -12.81 -14.45
C ALA A 2 15.47 -12.98 -12.92
N GLU A 3 16.52 -13.44 -12.25
CA GLU A 3 16.53 -13.65 -10.80
C GLU A 3 16.50 -12.34 -9.99
N GLN A 4 17.28 -11.33 -10.41
CA GLN A 4 17.21 -9.97 -9.85
C GLN A 4 15.82 -9.34 -10.00
N ARG A 5 15.14 -9.56 -11.13
CA ARG A 5 13.78 -9.05 -11.35
C ARG A 5 12.77 -9.68 -10.38
N ARG A 6 12.91 -10.96 -10.04
CA ARG A 6 12.05 -11.64 -9.06
C ARG A 6 12.24 -11.08 -7.65
N SER A 7 13.50 -10.86 -7.24
CA SER A 7 13.79 -10.22 -5.95
C SER A 7 13.28 -8.78 -5.88
N ALA A 8 13.41 -8.02 -6.97
CA ALA A 8 12.89 -6.66 -7.05
C ALA A 8 11.36 -6.61 -6.96
N LEU A 9 10.64 -7.50 -7.66
CA LEU A 9 9.17 -7.57 -7.60
C LEU A 9 8.65 -8.01 -6.22
N TYR A 10 9.44 -8.78 -5.48
CA TYR A 10 9.14 -9.12 -4.09
C TYR A 10 9.34 -7.92 -3.16
N TRP A 11 10.48 -7.22 -3.26
CA TRP A 11 10.80 -6.13 -2.32
C TRP A 11 10.14 -4.80 -2.65
N ALA A 12 9.94 -4.46 -3.92
CA ALA A 12 9.37 -3.18 -4.36
C ALA A 12 8.01 -2.84 -3.70
N PRO A 13 6.98 -3.70 -3.72
CA PRO A 13 5.70 -3.39 -3.07
C PRO A 13 5.83 -3.15 -1.57
N ARG A 14 6.74 -3.85 -0.90
CA ARG A 14 6.99 -3.73 0.55
C ARG A 14 7.63 -2.38 0.88
N VAL A 15 8.67 -2.01 0.14
CA VAL A 15 9.36 -0.72 0.30
C VAL A 15 8.38 0.43 0.03
N ILE A 16 7.58 0.34 -1.03
CA ILE A 16 6.57 1.37 -1.33
C ILE A 16 5.51 1.45 -0.23
N GLY A 17 5.05 0.32 0.31
CA GLY A 17 4.14 0.30 1.46
C GLY A 17 4.73 0.97 2.71
N MET A 18 5.99 0.69 3.04
CA MET A 18 6.70 1.33 4.16
C MET A 18 6.83 2.85 3.93
N ILE A 19 7.27 3.26 2.72
CA ILE A 19 7.39 4.68 2.35
C ILE A 19 6.03 5.38 2.46
N SER A 20 4.96 4.73 2.02
CA SER A 20 3.59 5.29 2.08
C SER A 20 3.14 5.51 3.53
N ALA A 21 3.39 4.53 4.41
CA ALA A 21 3.08 4.66 5.84
C ALA A 21 3.87 5.81 6.50
N VAL A 22 5.16 5.94 6.18
CA VAL A 22 6.02 7.02 6.70
C VAL A 22 5.57 8.38 6.18
N LEU A 23 5.26 8.50 4.89
CA LEU A 23 4.81 9.75 4.28
C LEU A 23 3.51 10.24 4.93
N LEU A 24 2.55 9.36 5.16
CA LEU A 24 1.31 9.70 5.88
C LEU A 24 1.55 10.01 7.35
N GLY A 25 2.52 9.35 7.99
CA GLY A 25 2.96 9.70 9.33
C GLY A 25 3.52 11.12 9.42
N ILE A 26 4.28 11.57 8.41
CA ILE A 26 4.80 12.94 8.33
C ILE A 26 3.67 13.95 8.11
N VAL A 27 2.70 13.63 7.24
CA VAL A 27 1.51 14.48 7.04
C VAL A 27 0.75 14.66 8.36
N ALA A 28 0.64 13.63 9.18
CA ALA A 28 -0.02 13.70 10.49
C ALA A 28 0.67 14.60 11.52
N LEU A 29 1.93 14.99 11.30
CA LEU A 29 2.65 15.91 12.19
C LEU A 29 2.19 17.37 12.04
N ASP A 30 1.40 17.70 11.01
CA ASP A 30 0.85 19.05 10.83
C ASP A 30 -0.02 19.51 12.01
N VAL A 31 -0.60 18.57 12.77
CA VAL A 31 -1.37 18.82 13.98
C VAL A 31 -0.60 19.58 15.06
N PHE A 32 0.73 19.45 15.11
CA PHE A 32 1.56 20.21 16.04
C PHE A 32 1.58 21.70 15.72
N ALA A 33 1.33 22.08 14.46
CA ALA A 33 1.23 23.49 14.05
C ALA A 33 -0.15 24.11 14.36
N ALA A 34 -1.15 23.30 14.75
CA ALA A 34 -2.52 23.77 14.98
C ALA A 34 -2.74 24.42 16.36
N GLY A 35 -1.77 24.34 17.28
CA GLY A 35 -1.82 25.05 18.56
C GLY A 35 -2.78 24.46 19.61
N TYR A 36 -3.16 23.18 19.47
CA TYR A 36 -4.05 22.52 20.43
C TYR A 36 -3.44 22.40 21.84
N PRO A 37 -4.25 22.46 22.91
CA PRO A 37 -3.83 22.08 24.26
C PRO A 37 -3.46 20.60 24.32
N PHE A 38 -2.60 20.20 25.25
CA PHE A 38 -1.93 18.88 25.26
C PHE A 38 -2.87 17.68 25.09
N GLY A 39 -4.04 17.68 25.75
CA GLY A 39 -5.01 16.59 25.64
C GLY A 39 -5.67 16.50 24.26
N GLU A 40 -6.06 17.64 23.69
CA GLU A 40 -6.65 17.71 22.34
C GLU A 40 -5.61 17.39 21.27
N LEU A 41 -4.36 17.84 21.45
CA LEU A 41 -3.24 17.51 20.58
C LEU A 41 -3.04 16.00 20.48
N LEU A 42 -3.07 15.28 21.61
CA LEU A 42 -2.88 13.83 21.63
C LEU A 42 -3.96 13.12 20.82
N VAL A 43 -5.22 13.53 21.01
CA VAL A 43 -6.38 12.97 20.32
C VAL A 43 -6.34 13.30 18.82
N ALA A 44 -6.02 14.55 18.47
CA ALA A 44 -5.91 14.98 17.08
C ALA A 44 -4.76 14.26 16.35
N LEU A 45 -3.61 14.08 16.99
CA LEU A 45 -2.48 13.32 16.46
C LEU A 45 -2.87 11.85 16.24
N LEU A 46 -3.51 11.21 17.22
CA LEU A 46 -3.98 9.83 17.09
C LEU A 46 -4.96 9.68 15.91
N MET A 47 -5.89 10.62 15.74
CA MET A 47 -6.80 10.64 14.60
C MET A 47 -6.07 10.79 13.26
N HIS A 48 -5.07 11.67 13.18
CA HIS A 48 -4.26 11.88 11.97
C HIS A 48 -3.33 10.69 11.66
N LEU A 49 -2.98 9.88 12.66
CA LEU A 49 -2.19 8.65 12.49
C LEU A 49 -3.02 7.46 11.99
N ILE A 50 -4.35 7.47 12.11
CA ILE A 50 -5.23 6.38 11.67
C ILE A 50 -4.93 5.93 10.22
N PRO A 51 -4.79 6.84 9.23
CA PRO A 51 -4.46 6.45 7.85
C PRO A 51 -3.12 5.71 7.74
N SER A 52 -2.08 6.16 8.45
CA SER A 52 -0.77 5.52 8.45
C SER A 52 -0.81 4.13 9.11
N LEU A 53 -1.50 4.03 10.26
CA LEU A 53 -1.67 2.77 10.98
C LEU A 53 -2.46 1.73 10.14
N LEU A 54 -3.49 2.17 9.43
CA LEU A 54 -4.23 1.31 8.50
C LEU A 54 -3.33 0.70 7.43
N ILE A 55 -2.45 1.50 6.83
CA ILE A 55 -1.50 1.02 5.82
C ILE A 55 -0.51 0.03 6.42
N LEU A 56 -0.01 0.28 7.64
CA LEU A 56 0.87 -0.65 8.33
C LEU A 56 0.19 -1.99 8.60
N VAL A 57 -1.06 -1.97 9.10
CA VAL A 57 -1.84 -3.20 9.33
C VAL A 57 -2.02 -3.98 8.03
N VAL A 58 -2.39 -3.31 6.94
CA VAL A 58 -2.53 -3.96 5.63
C VAL A 58 -1.20 -4.49 5.11
N LEU A 59 -0.09 -3.75 5.31
CA LEU A 59 1.25 -4.20 4.93
C LEU A 59 1.67 -5.45 5.71
N ILE A 60 1.38 -5.52 7.01
CA ILE A 60 1.65 -6.70 7.84
C ILE A 60 0.82 -7.91 7.34
N ILE A 61 -0.46 -7.70 7.03
CA ILE A 61 -1.32 -8.75 6.45
C ILE A 61 -0.77 -9.20 5.09
N ALA A 62 -0.38 -8.25 4.23
CA ALA A 62 0.20 -8.49 2.93
C ALA A 62 1.50 -9.31 3.00
N TRP A 63 2.23 -9.20 4.12
CA TRP A 63 3.46 -9.97 4.34
C TRP A 63 3.19 -11.47 4.43
N ARG A 64 2.06 -11.87 5.03
CA ARG A 64 1.68 -13.28 5.17
C ARG A 64 0.76 -13.77 4.04
N TRP A 65 0.00 -12.86 3.42
CA TRP A 65 -1.01 -13.13 2.39
C TRP A 65 -0.95 -12.08 1.26
N GLU A 66 0.04 -12.19 0.36
CA GLU A 66 0.30 -11.17 -0.66
C GLU A 66 -0.91 -10.87 -1.59
N ARG A 67 -1.73 -11.89 -1.88
CA ARG A 67 -2.96 -11.74 -2.69
C ARG A 67 -4.00 -10.87 -2.00
N LEU A 68 -4.25 -11.16 -0.72
CA LEU A 68 -5.19 -10.39 0.10
C LEU A 68 -4.63 -8.99 0.32
N GLY A 69 -3.33 -8.86 0.58
CA GLY A 69 -2.63 -7.60 0.75
C GLY A 69 -2.75 -6.67 -0.46
N GLY A 70 -2.51 -7.18 -1.67
CA GLY A 70 -2.69 -6.40 -2.91
C GLY A 70 -4.14 -5.92 -3.08
N GLY A 71 -5.12 -6.80 -2.83
CA GLY A 71 -6.54 -6.44 -2.86
C GLY A 71 -6.91 -5.39 -1.81
N LEU A 72 -6.40 -5.53 -0.58
CA LEU A 72 -6.61 -4.58 0.52
C LEU A 72 -6.00 -3.21 0.21
N PHE A 73 -4.81 -3.15 -0.38
CA PHE A 73 -4.19 -1.88 -0.78
C PHE A 73 -4.99 -1.14 -1.85
N ILE A 74 -5.49 -1.87 -2.86
CA ILE A 74 -6.38 -1.32 -3.88
C ILE A 74 -7.69 -0.85 -3.25
N LEU A 75 -8.28 -1.68 -2.39
CA LEU A 75 -9.52 -1.35 -1.68
C LEU A 75 -9.36 -0.10 -0.82
N LEU A 76 -8.25 0.06 -0.10
CA LEU A 76 -7.94 1.26 0.66
C LEU A 76 -7.80 2.50 -0.22
N GLY A 77 -7.13 2.37 -1.37
CA GLY A 77 -7.04 3.44 -2.36
C GLY A 77 -8.42 3.87 -2.85
N VAL A 78 -9.28 2.92 -3.22
CA VAL A 78 -10.66 3.20 -3.66
C VAL A 78 -11.49 3.78 -2.53
N LEU A 79 -11.43 3.22 -1.32
CA LEU A 79 -12.20 3.70 -0.17
C LEU A 79 -11.83 5.15 0.15
N TYR A 80 -10.54 5.48 0.16
CA TYR A 80 -10.09 6.86 0.31
C TYR A 80 -10.64 7.77 -0.81
N THR A 81 -10.59 7.29 -2.07
CA THR A 81 -11.12 8.01 -3.23
C THR A 81 -12.60 8.37 -3.04
N VAL A 82 -13.41 7.39 -2.63
CA VAL A 82 -14.87 7.52 -2.54
C VAL A 82 -15.28 8.37 -1.34
N LEU A 83 -14.63 8.16 -0.19
CA LEU A 83 -14.97 8.88 1.04
C LEU A 83 -14.54 10.35 1.03
N PHE A 84 -13.40 10.64 0.39
CA PHE A 84 -12.79 11.98 0.38
C PHE A 84 -12.78 12.58 -1.03
N TRP A 85 -13.74 12.18 -1.87
CA TRP A 85 -13.86 12.70 -3.22
C TRP A 85 -14.12 14.21 -3.20
N ASP A 86 -13.11 14.97 -3.63
CA ASP A 86 -13.21 16.42 -3.77
C ASP A 86 -12.61 16.84 -5.13
N PRO A 87 -13.44 17.32 -6.08
CA PRO A 87 -13.00 17.86 -7.37
C PRO A 87 -12.11 19.10 -7.27
N GLY A 88 -11.85 19.66 -6.09
CA GLY A 88 -10.85 20.73 -5.90
C GLY A 88 -9.45 20.22 -5.54
N ARG A 89 -9.31 18.96 -5.10
CA ARG A 89 -8.12 18.46 -4.39
C ARG A 89 -7.48 17.22 -5.01
N TRP A 90 -7.54 17.09 -6.34
CA TRP A 90 -6.95 15.97 -7.09
C TRP A 90 -5.46 15.70 -6.80
N VAL A 91 -4.69 16.73 -6.43
CA VAL A 91 -3.27 16.57 -6.08
C VAL A 91 -3.11 15.81 -4.76
N ALA A 92 -3.90 16.14 -3.74
CA ALA A 92 -3.89 15.40 -2.47
C ALA A 92 -4.31 13.94 -2.70
N PHE A 93 -5.27 13.72 -3.60
CA PHE A 93 -5.68 12.39 -4.04
C PHE A 93 -4.52 11.61 -4.68
N LEU A 94 -3.80 12.21 -5.64
CA LEU A 94 -2.67 11.56 -6.31
C LEU A 94 -1.53 11.21 -5.34
N ILE A 95 -1.23 12.09 -4.38
CA ILE A 95 -0.16 11.89 -3.41
C ILE A 95 -0.48 10.76 -2.44
N VAL A 96 -1.75 10.64 -2.01
CA VAL A 96 -2.17 9.62 -1.06
C VAL A 96 -2.49 8.31 -1.78
N SER A 97 -3.41 8.32 -2.73
CA SER A 97 -3.89 7.09 -3.37
C SER A 97 -2.90 6.53 -4.40
N GLY A 98 -2.09 7.37 -5.06
CA GLY A 98 -1.13 6.92 -6.07
C GLY A 98 -0.16 5.85 -5.56
N PRO A 99 0.57 6.09 -4.45
CA PRO A 99 1.44 5.10 -3.84
C PRO A 99 0.72 3.83 -3.38
N LEU A 100 -0.51 3.94 -2.84
CA LEU A 100 -1.30 2.78 -2.42
C LEU A 100 -1.71 1.91 -3.61
N PHE A 101 -2.20 2.52 -4.69
CA PHE A 101 -2.54 1.79 -5.92
C PHE A 101 -1.29 1.15 -6.53
N LEU A 102 -0.17 1.87 -6.56
CA LEU A 102 1.09 1.34 -7.07
C LEU A 102 1.56 0.13 -6.24
N ALA A 103 1.50 0.21 -4.91
CA ALA A 103 1.82 -0.89 -4.01
C ALA A 103 0.90 -2.10 -4.24
N GLY A 104 -0.40 -1.87 -4.35
CA GLY A 104 -1.40 -2.91 -4.62
C GLY A 104 -1.18 -3.61 -5.96
N ILE A 105 -0.95 -2.85 -7.02
CA ILE A 105 -0.64 -3.38 -8.36
C ILE A 105 0.65 -4.20 -8.33
N LEU A 106 1.70 -3.71 -7.67
CA LEU A 106 2.97 -4.43 -7.52
C LEU A 106 2.82 -5.72 -6.73
N PHE A 107 2.01 -5.73 -5.66
CA PHE A 107 1.70 -6.96 -4.92
C PHE A 107 0.97 -7.98 -5.80
N LEU A 108 -0.01 -7.54 -6.58
CA LEU A 108 -0.71 -8.42 -7.53
C LEU A 108 0.26 -8.93 -8.61
N LEU A 109 1.07 -8.07 -9.21
CA LEU A 109 2.07 -8.47 -10.22
C LEU A 109 3.08 -9.48 -9.66
N ASN A 110 3.51 -9.32 -8.40
CA ASN A 110 4.37 -10.29 -7.74
C ASN A 110 3.67 -11.66 -7.61
N VAL A 111 2.39 -11.68 -7.23
CA VAL A 111 1.59 -12.91 -7.21
C VAL A 111 1.53 -13.54 -8.59
N TRP A 112 1.22 -12.75 -9.63
CA TRP A 112 1.08 -13.26 -10.99
C TRP A 112 2.39 -13.85 -11.54
N VAL A 113 3.53 -13.19 -11.30
CA VAL A 113 4.84 -13.59 -11.86
C VAL A 113 5.56 -14.63 -11.01
N VAL A 114 5.42 -14.60 -9.69
CA VAL A 114 6.18 -15.46 -8.76
C VAL A 114 5.34 -16.62 -8.23
N GLN A 115 4.02 -16.44 -8.05
CA GLN A 115 3.14 -17.45 -7.43
C GLN A 115 2.18 -18.16 -8.39
N THR A 116 2.09 -17.76 -9.66
CA THR A 116 1.39 -18.56 -10.67
C THR A 116 2.39 -19.51 -11.30
N PRO A 117 2.42 -20.81 -10.95
CA PRO A 117 3.08 -21.80 -11.77
C PRO A 117 2.24 -21.94 -13.06
N GLY A 118 2.48 -21.05 -14.01
CA GLY A 118 1.97 -21.17 -15.37
C GLY A 118 2.64 -22.35 -16.06
N ASN A 119 2.10 -23.54 -15.81
CA ASN A 119 1.94 -24.63 -16.77
C ASN A 119 3.16 -24.99 -17.65
N HIS A 120 4.25 -25.46 -17.03
CA HIS A 120 5.14 -26.43 -17.70
C HIS A 120 4.67 -27.86 -17.44
N GLY A 121 3.37 -28.09 -17.66
CA GLY A 121 2.81 -29.41 -17.79
C GLY A 121 3.18 -30.01 -19.14
N GLN A 122 4.24 -30.82 -19.11
CA GLN A 122 4.34 -32.08 -19.81
C GLN A 122 4.43 -32.02 -21.34
N ASN A 123 5.66 -32.17 -21.80
CA ASN A 123 6.04 -32.80 -23.05
C ASN A 123 5.38 -34.19 -23.15
N PRO A 124 4.38 -34.46 -24.02
CA PRO A 124 4.00 -35.83 -24.37
C PRO A 124 4.89 -36.27 -25.53
N GLY A 125 6.18 -36.39 -25.24
CA GLY A 125 7.21 -36.84 -26.17
C GLY A 125 7.90 -38.08 -25.63
N VAL A 126 7.15 -39.07 -25.17
CA VAL A 126 7.63 -40.44 -24.95
C VAL A 126 6.48 -41.42 -25.16
N ASN A 127 6.39 -41.96 -26.38
CA ASN A 127 6.08 -43.34 -26.78
C ASN A 127 5.58 -43.35 -28.23
#